data_AF-A0A3E0TVI3-F1
#
_entry.id   AF-A0A3E0TVI3-F1
#
_cell.length_a   1.000
_cell.length_b   1.000
_cell.length_c   1.000
_cell.angle_alpha   90.00
_cell.angle_beta   90.00
_cell.angle_gamma   90.00
#
_symmetry.space_group_name_H-M   'P 1'
#
loop_
_entity.id
_entity.type
_entity.pdbx_description
1 polymer ?
#
loop_
_entity_poly.entity_id
_entity_poly.type
_entity_poly.pdbx_seq_one_letter_code
_entity_poly.pdbx_strand_id
1 'polypeptide(L)' 'MNSAILIFLSITWFVGLFIGWFFRNGTSILGVIVLIVMSPVFVFISDVDWWPLTLAFVLGLLTHTWKPIYRKIQQL' A
#
# COMPACT_ATOMS: atom_id res chain seq x y z
N MET A 1 -0.99 -3.90 -24.71
CA MET A 1 -0.45 -3.45 -23.40
C MET A 1 0.79 -4.29 -23.12
N ASN A 2 1.93 -3.68 -22.80
CA ASN A 2 3.20 -4.40 -22.69
C ASN A 2 3.16 -5.35 -21.47
N SER A 3 3.42 -6.64 -21.64
CA SER A 3 3.33 -7.65 -20.55
C SER A 3 4.23 -7.31 -19.36
N ALA A 4 5.39 -6.69 -19.61
CA ALA A 4 6.30 -6.20 -18.58
C ALA A 4 5.65 -5.16 -17.64
N ILE A 5 4.80 -4.28 -18.18
CA ILE A 5 4.10 -3.26 -17.40
C ILE A 5 3.10 -3.90 -16.44
N LEU A 6 2.33 -4.89 -16.91
CA LEU A 6 1.38 -5.62 -16.07
C LEU A 6 2.06 -6.35 -14.91
N ILE A 7 3.21 -6.98 -15.19
CA ILE A 7 4.00 -7.67 -14.15
C ILE A 7 4.48 -6.66 -13.11
N PHE A 8 5.03 -5.53 -13.54
CA PHE A 8 5.54 -4.49 -12.65
C PHE A 8 4.43 -3.88 -11.76
N LEU A 9 3.25 -3.60 -12.34
CA LEU A 9 2.09 -3.14 -11.59
C LEU A 9 1.59 -4.18 -10.60
N SER A 10 1.61 -5.47 -10.96
CA SER A 10 1.19 -6.56 -10.07
C SER A 10 2.12 -6.71 -8.87
N ILE A 11 3.44 -6.59 -9.08
CA ILE A 11 4.43 -6.60 -8.00
C ILE A 11 4.19 -5.40 -7.07
N THR A 12 4.00 -4.22 -7.64
CA THR A 12 3.78 -2.98 -6.87
C THR A 12 2.49 -3.06 -6.05
N TRP A 13 1.41 -3.57 -6.64
CA TRP A 13 0.15 -3.84 -5.95
C TRP A 13 0.35 -4.85 -4.81
N PHE A 14 1.13 -5.91 -5.03
CA PHE A 14 1.43 -6.91 -4.01
C PHE A 14 2.24 -6.35 -2.84
N VAL A 15 3.17 -5.43 -3.10
CA VAL A 15 3.90 -4.70 -2.04
C VAL A 15 2.93 -3.84 -1.22
N GLY A 16 2.01 -3.14 -1.87
CA GLY A 16 0.94 -2.40 -1.20
C GLY A 16 0.08 -3.31 -0.31
N LEU A 17 -0.34 -4.46 -0.82
CA LEU A 17 -1.07 -5.48 -0.06
C LEU A 17 -0.30 -5.96 1.16
N PHE A 18 0.97 -6.30 0.98
CA PHE A 18 1.83 -6.80 2.06
C PHE A 18 1.94 -5.78 3.19
N ILE A 19 2.15 -4.51 2.87
CA ILE A 19 2.18 -3.43 3.87
C ILE A 19 0.81 -3.27 4.54
N GLY A 20 -0.27 -3.23 3.74
CA GLY A 20 -1.64 -3.08 4.26
C GLY A 20 -2.06 -4.21 5.20
N TRP A 21 -1.52 -5.42 5.02
CA TRP A 21 -1.82 -6.59 5.85
C TRP A 21 -1.47 -6.37 7.33
N PHE A 22 -0.37 -5.66 7.63
CA PHE A 22 0.03 -5.34 9.02
C PHE A 22 -0.94 -4.39 9.75
N PHE A 23 -1.81 -3.71 8.99
CA PHE A 23 -2.81 -2.79 9.49
C PHE A 23 -4.23 -3.38 9.51
N ARG A 24 -4.42 -4.63 9.06
CA ARG A 24 -5.73 -5.29 8.94
C ARG A 24 -6.54 -5.28 10.24
N ASN A 25 -5.87 -5.45 11.39
CA ASN A 25 -6.49 -5.51 12.71
C ASN A 25 -6.43 -4.18 13.47
N GLY A 26 -6.03 -3.10 12.80
CA GLY A 26 -5.84 -1.77 13.41
C GLY A 26 -4.38 -1.33 13.38
N THR A 27 -4.12 -0.15 13.97
CA THR A 27 -2.77 0.40 14.08
C THR A 27 -2.00 -0.42 15.11
N SER A 28 -1.14 -1.33 14.64
CA SER A 28 -0.26 -2.13 15.47
C SER A 28 1.14 -1.51 15.48
N ILE A 29 1.91 -1.73 16.55
CA ILE A 29 3.33 -1.33 16.63
C ILE A 29 4.11 -1.93 15.44
N LEU A 30 3.78 -3.17 15.05
CA LEU A 30 4.33 -3.83 13.87
C LEU A 30 4.04 -3.07 12.57
N GLY A 31 2.83 -2.53 12.40
CA GLY A 31 2.50 -1.69 11.25
C GLY A 31 3.37 -0.43 11.18
N VAL A 32 3.60 0.25 12.31
CA VAL A 32 4.48 1.44 12.36
C VAL A 32 5.92 1.07 12.00
N ILE A 33 6.44 -0.03 12.54
CA ILE A 33 7.78 -0.53 12.19
C ILE A 33 7.87 -0.83 10.70
N VAL A 34 6.84 -1.47 10.12
CA VAL A 34 6.80 -1.76 8.68
C VAL A 34 6.79 -0.49 7.84
N LEU A 35 6.09 0.57 8.24
CA LEU A 35 6.15 1.86 7.52
C LEU A 35 7.54 2.49 7.56
N ILE A 36 8.23 2.41 8.70
CA ILE A 36 9.60 2.94 8.82
C ILE A 36 10.56 2.13 7.95
N VAL A 37 10.47 0.81 7.97
CA VAL A 37 11.34 -0.08 7.17
C VAL A 37 11.03 0.02 5.67
N MET A 38 9.76 0.20 5.31
CA MET A 38 9.31 0.34 3.92
C MET A 38 9.30 1.79 3.42
N SER A 39 9.69 2.77 4.25
CA SER A 39 9.94 4.17 3.85
C SER A 39 10.61 4.33 2.47
N PRO A 40 11.74 3.65 2.16
CA PRO A 40 12.38 3.77 0.85
C PRO A 40 11.50 3.33 -0.31
N VAL A 41 10.55 2.40 -0.10
CA VAL A 41 9.58 2.00 -1.13
C VAL A 41 8.62 3.13 -1.44
N PHE A 42 8.16 3.86 -0.42
CA PHE A 42 7.28 5.02 -0.61
C PHE A 42 7.99 6.12 -1.38
N VAL A 43 9.26 6.42 -1.03
CA VAL A 43 10.10 7.39 -1.74
C VAL A 43 10.26 7.00 -3.21
N PHE A 44 10.59 5.73 -3.48
CA PHE A 44 10.73 5.24 -4.84
C PHE A 44 9.43 5.38 -5.66
N ILE A 45 8.28 5.04 -5.07
CA ILE A 45 6.98 5.15 -5.75
C ILE A 45 6.58 6.62 -5.95
N SER A 46 6.95 7.53 -5.04
CA SER A 46 6.67 8.97 -5.19
C SER A 46 7.59 9.68 -6.17
N ASP A 47 8.81 9.20 -6.34
CA ASP A 47 9.78 9.77 -7.30
C ASP A 47 9.45 9.41 -8.76
N VAL A 48 8.72 8.31 -8.96
CA VAL A 48 8.25 7.91 -10.28
C VAL A 48 6.97 8.67 -10.63
N ASP A 49 7.07 9.63 -11.54
CA ASP A 49 5.94 10.43 -12.05
C ASP A 49 5.06 9.62 -13.02
N TRP A 50 4.49 8.51 -12.52
CA TRP A 50 3.63 7.62 -13.29
C TRP A 50 2.47 7.12 -12.43
N TRP A 51 1.33 7.80 -12.57
CA TRP A 51 0.13 7.58 -11.76
C TRP A 51 -0.38 6.12 -11.68
N PRO A 52 -0.28 5.25 -12.71
CA PRO A 52 -0.75 3.87 -12.60
C PRO A 52 0.03 3.07 -11.55
N LEU A 53 1.31 3.39 -11.34
CA LEU A 53 2.15 2.75 -10.34
C LEU A 53 1.67 3.10 -8.93
N THR A 54 1.52 4.40 -8.68
CA THR A 54 1.00 4.93 -7.41
C THR A 54 -0.39 4.37 -7.13
N LEU A 55 -1.26 4.31 -8.14
CA LEU A 55 -2.62 3.80 -8.01
C LEU A 55 -2.63 2.30 -7.71
N ALA A 56 -1.81 1.50 -8.40
CA ALA A 56 -1.67 0.07 -8.10
C ALA A 56 -1.20 -0.15 -6.65
N PHE A 57 -0.21 0.60 -6.19
CA PHE A 57 0.26 0.53 -4.81
C PHE A 57 -0.83 0.87 -3.80
N VAL A 58 -1.50 2.01 -3.99
CA VAL A 58 -2.55 2.51 -3.10
C VAL A 58 -3.74 1.56 -3.03
N LEU A 59 -4.17 0.99 -4.17
CA LEU A 59 -5.23 -0.03 -4.20
C LEU A 59 -4.83 -1.29 -3.43
N GLY A 60 -3.58 -1.73 -3.55
CA GLY A 60 -3.07 -2.86 -2.78
C GLY A 60 -3.13 -2.57 -1.28
N LEU A 61 -2.65 -1.41 -0.87
CA LEU A 61 -2.64 -0.98 0.53
C LEU A 61 -4.06 -0.82 1.10
N LEU A 62 -4.98 -0.25 0.32
CA LEU A 62 -6.40 -0.06 0.69
C LEU A 62 -7.12 -1.38 0.87
N THR A 63 -6.76 -2.44 0.13
CA THR A 63 -7.46 -3.73 0.21
C THR A 63 -7.52 -4.29 1.64
N HIS A 64 -6.46 -4.09 2.44
CA HIS A 64 -6.43 -4.52 3.84
C HIS A 64 -6.67 -3.39 4.86
N THR A 65 -6.50 -2.13 4.48
CA THR A 65 -6.68 -0.97 5.37
C THR A 65 -8.06 -0.33 5.29
N TRP A 66 -8.86 -0.60 4.25
CA TRP A 66 -10.16 0.03 4.03
C TRP A 66 -11.13 -0.17 5.20
N LYS A 67 -11.32 -1.43 5.62
CA LYS A 67 -12.23 -1.79 6.72
C LYS A 67 -11.84 -1.15 8.06
N PRO A 68 -10.58 -1.22 8.54
CA PRO A 68 -10.18 -0.56 9.79
C PRO A 68 -10.24 0.98 9.68
N ILE A 69 -9.91 1.58 8.54
CA ILE A 69 -10.06 3.03 8.32
C ILE A 69 -11.53 3.43 8.41
N TYR A 70 -12.40 2.75 7.69
CA TYR A 70 -13.85 3.01 7.70
C TYR A 70 -14.43 2.95 9.12
N ARG A 71 -14.05 1.91 9.90
CA ARG A 71 -14.46 1.79 11.31
C ARG A 71 -13.98 2.95 12.17
N LYS A 72 -12.74 3.43 11.98
CA LYS A 72 -12.23 4.60 12.70
C LYS A 72 -12.97 5.88 12.34
N ILE A 73 -13.29 6.07 11.05
CA ILE A 73 -14.06 7.24 10.58
C ILE A 73 -15.46 7.26 11.19
N GLN A 74 -16.12 6.11 11.32
CA GLN A 74 -17.44 6.03 11.97
C GLN A 74 -17.41 6.28 13.49
N GLN A 75 -16.24 6.20 14.12
CA GLN A 75 -16.05 6.45 15.56
C GLN A 75 -15.64 7.89 15.89
N LEU A 76 -15.41 8.72 14.86
CA LEU A 76 -15.13 10.16 14.96
C LEU A 76 -16.42 10.95 14.79
#